data_AF-A0A7Y5KG83-F1
#
_entry.id   AF-A0A7Y5KG83-F1
#
_cell.length_a   1.000
_cell.length_b   1.000
_cell.length_c   1.000
_cell.angle_alpha   90.00
_cell.angle_beta   90.00
_cell.angle_gamma   90.00
#
_symmetry.space_group_name_H-M   'P 1'
#
loop_
_entity.id
_entity.type
_entity.pdbx_description
1 polymer ?
#
loop_
_entity_poly.entity_id
_entity_poly.type
_entity_poly.pdbx_seq_one_letter_code
_entity_poly.pdbx_strand_id
1 'polypeptide(L)' 'MKIAVGITGSSGAVYAVEFLKHCPGDKFLVASKWGKAVLQDEMGMQERELAPYVKKI' A
#
# COMPACT_ATOMS: atom_id res chain seq x y z
N MET A 1 -5.51 -16.54 5.23
CA MET A 1 -5.83 -16.01 3.88
C MET A 1 -4.60 -15.27 3.38
N LYS A 2 -4.21 -15.45 2.12
CA LYS A 2 -3.09 -14.73 1.48
C LYS A 2 -3.66 -13.77 0.44
N ILE A 3 -3.24 -12.52 0.46
CA ILE A 3 -3.80 -11.44 -0.35
C ILE A 3 -2.67 -10.72 -1.07
N ALA A 4 -2.74 -10.67 -2.40
CA ALA A 4 -1.88 -9.81 -3.19
C ALA A 4 -2.55 -8.43 -3.32
N VAL A 5 -1.82 -7.36 -3.00
CA VAL A 5 -2.31 -5.98 -3.04
C VAL A 5 -1.47 -5.19 -4.02
N GLY A 6 -2.11 -4.58 -5.03
CA GLY A 6 -1.46 -3.70 -5.98
C GLY A 6 -1.80 -2.24 -5.70
N ILE A 7 -0.79 -1.37 -5.54
CA ILE A 7 -0.98 0.09 -5.50
C ILE A 7 -0.52 0.69 -6.83
N THR A 8 -1.44 1.37 -7.51
CA THR A 8 -1.20 2.05 -8.79
C THR A 8 -1.32 3.57 -8.64
N GLY A 9 -1.02 4.33 -9.70
CA GLY A 9 -1.03 5.80 -9.69
C GLY A 9 -2.40 6.46 -9.82
N SER A 10 -3.45 5.87 -9.24
CA SER A 10 -4.76 6.52 -9.18
C SER A 10 -4.90 7.22 -7.83
N SER A 11 -5.65 8.31 -7.79
CA SER A 11 -5.92 9.04 -6.54
C SER A 11 -6.68 8.16 -5.55
N GLY A 12 -6.41 8.34 -4.26
CA GLY A 12 -7.04 7.57 -3.18
C GLY A 12 -6.08 6.65 -2.43
N ALA A 13 -4.82 7.06 -2.27
CA ALA A 13 -3.82 6.31 -1.50
C ALA A 13 -4.28 6.01 -0.07
N VAL A 14 -5.10 6.89 0.53
CA VAL A 14 -5.71 6.68 1.85
C VAL A 14 -6.46 5.35 1.94
N TYR A 15 -7.18 4.94 0.89
CA TYR A 15 -7.92 3.68 0.90
C TYR A 15 -7.00 2.47 0.90
N ALA A 16 -5.90 2.53 0.16
CA ALA A 16 -4.89 1.47 0.17
C ALA A 16 -4.24 1.34 1.55
N VAL A 17 -3.86 2.46 2.17
CA VAL A 17 -3.26 2.48 3.52
C VAL A 17 -4.24 1.93 4.56
N GLU A 18 -5.49 2.38 4.56
CA GLU A 18 -6.49 1.94 5.52
C GLU A 18 -6.88 0.46 5.31
N PHE A 19 -6.92 0.00 4.06
CA PHE A 19 -7.08 -1.42 3.74
C PHE A 19 -5.92 -2.24 4.33
N LEU A 20 -4.67 -1.82 4.14
CA LEU A 20 -3.52 -2.54 4.69
C LEU A 20 -3.54 -2.61 6.23
N LYS A 21 -3.97 -1.54 6.91
CA LYS A 21 -4.09 -1.50 8.37
C LYS A 21 -5.17 -2.43 8.92
N HIS A 22 -6.33 -2.47 8.27
CA HIS A 22 -7.53 -3.12 8.83
C HIS A 22 -7.82 -4.51 8.24
N CYS A 23 -7.32 -4.82 7.04
CA CYS A 23 -7.61 -6.10 6.39
C CYS A 23 -6.89 -7.25 7.11
N PRO A 24 -7.63 -8.27 7.60
CA PRO A 24 -7.03 -9.44 8.24
C PRO A 24 -6.36 -10.36 7.20
N GLY A 25 -5.30 -11.06 7.61
CA GLY A 25 -4.58 -12.02 6.77
C GLY A 25 -3.21 -11.54 6.29
N ASP A 26 -2.51 -12.42 5.57
CA ASP A 26 -1.15 -12.16 5.07
C ASP A 26 -1.21 -11.38 3.75
N LYS A 27 -0.73 -10.13 3.78
CA LYS A 27 -0.74 -9.21 2.63
C LYS A 27 0.64 -9.17 1.96
N PHE A 28 0.66 -9.24 0.64
CA PHE A 28 1.86 -9.12 -0.20
C PHE A 28 1.64 -7.93 -1.14
N LEU A 29 2.36 -6.86 -0.91
CA LEU A 29 2.20 -5.59 -1.61
C LEU A 29 3.08 -5.56 -2.86
N VAL A 30 2.58 -4.94 -3.92
CA VAL A 30 3.36 -4.49 -5.07
C VAL A 30 2.92 -3.06 -5.40
N ALA A 31 3.80 -2.07 -5.27
CA ALA A 31 3.50 -0.71 -5.69
C ALA A 31 4.22 -0.36 -7.00
N SER A 32 3.47 0.17 -7.97
CA SER A 32 4.06 0.71 -9.20
C SER A 32 4.81 2.01 -8.92
N LYS A 33 5.70 2.45 -9.82
CA LYS A 33 6.42 3.73 -9.67
C LYS A 33 5.45 4.90 -9.42
N TRP A 34 4.34 4.94 -10.15
CA TRP A 34 3.31 5.95 -9.96
C TRP A 34 2.51 5.77 -8.66
N GLY A 35 2.25 4.53 -8.23
CA GLY A 35 1.64 4.28 -6.92
C GLY A 35 2.48 4.80 -5.76
N LYS A 36 3.81 4.67 -5.86
CA LYS A 36 4.76 5.26 -4.89
C LYS A 36 4.73 6.79 -4.91
N ALA A 37 4.64 7.39 -6.09
CA ALA A 37 4.51 8.84 -6.24
C ALA A 37 3.22 9.36 -5.59
N VAL A 38 2.07 8.75 -5.92
CA VAL A 38 0.77 9.15 -5.34
C VAL A 38 0.72 8.95 -3.82
N LEU A 39 1.32 7.86 -3.30
CA LEU A 39 1.45 7.66 -1.86
C LEU A 39 2.23 8.79 -1.17
N GLN A 40 3.31 9.26 -1.80
CA GLN A 40 4.10 10.38 -1.30
C GLN A 40 3.35 11.71 -1.42
N ASP A 41 2.69 11.95 -2.56
CA ASP A 41 2.01 13.22 -2.85
C ASP A 41 0.75 13.41 -2.00
N GLU A 42 -0.04 12.36 -1.80
CA GLU A 42 -1.31 12.43 -1.06
C GLU A 42 -1.15 12.23 0.45
N MET A 43 -0.21 11.38 0.88
CA MET A 43 -0.08 10.96 2.28
C MET A 43 1.26 11.34 2.91
N GLY A 44 2.22 11.85 2.13
CA GLY A 44 3.57 12.12 2.62
C GLY A 44 4.38 10.86 2.95
N MET A 45 3.90 9.67 2.55
CA MET A 45 4.44 8.38 2.95
C MET A 45 5.26 7.72 1.83
N GLN A 46 6.32 7.02 2.22
CA GLN A 46 7.06 6.11 1.35
C GLN A 46 6.55 4.67 1.49
N GLU A 47 6.67 3.88 0.43
CA GLU A 47 6.24 2.46 0.42
C GLU A 47 6.84 1.64 1.58
N ARG A 48 8.08 1.91 1.97
CA ARG A 48 8.75 1.23 3.10
C ARG A 48 8.03 1.39 4.43
N GLU A 49 7.27 2.47 4.60
CA GLU A 49 6.48 2.72 5.81
C GLU A 49 5.23 1.83 5.89
N LEU A 50 4.88 1.14 4.79
CA LEU A 50 3.81 0.15 4.75
C LEU A 50 4.27 -1.24 5.23
N ALA A 51 5.57 -1.44 5.44
CA ALA A 51 6.17 -2.72 5.88
C ALA A 51 5.52 -3.33 7.14
N PRO A 52 5.09 -2.56 8.16
CA PRO A 52 4.42 -3.13 9.34
C PRO A 52 3.08 -3.83 9.02
N TYR A 53 2.45 -3.50 7.89
CA TYR A 53 1.12 -3.96 7.53
C TYR A 53 1.12 -5.11 6.51
N VAL A 54 2.31 -5.53 6.03
CA VAL A 54 2.46 -6.52 4.96
C VAL A 54 3.55 -7.53 5.30
N LYS A 55 3.48 -8.72 4.69
CA LYS A 55 4.53 -9.75 4.81
C LYS A 55 5.68 -9.52 3.86
N LYS A 56 5.40 -8.89 2.71
CA LYS A 56 6.38 -8.59 1.66
C LYS A 56 5.91 -7.42 0.82
N ILE A 57 6.87 -6.69 0.27
CA ILE A 57 6.75 -5.60 -0.70
C ILE A 57 7.54 -6.02 -1.96
#